data_AF-A0A6N7V922-F1
#
_entry.id   AF-A0A6N7V922-F1
#
_cell.length_a   1.000
_cell.length_b   1.000
_cell.length_c   1.000
_cell.angle_alpha   90.00
_cell.angle_beta   90.00
_cell.angle_gamma   90.00
#
_symmetry.space_group_name_H-M   'P 1'
#
loop_
_entity.id
_entity.type
_entity.pdbx_description
1 polymer ?
#
loop_
_entity_poly.entity_id
_entity_poly.type
_entity_poly.pdbx_seq_one_letter_code
_entity_poly.pdbx_strand_id
1 'polypeptide(L)'
;MEAVLIPAIVLGLTGLAMGLFLAFASIKFEVQVDPKIEAISGILPGANCGGCGFPGCSGYAAAIVEQGAPMSLCAPGGAAVAAKIGEIMGASVDVSSEKVVARVLCQGDNTRTTKIYKFDGELQTCAAMMLYAGGDKSCVYSCLGHGDCEKVCPVGAIKVNEKGIAEVDEDKCISCGLCQKACPKKVIAMLPQSKKVTVTCSSKEKGAAAKKACTTACIGCGICAKNCPVGAITVENNLAKIDPAKCISCGICATKCPTKAIVSDVEPKKAEIIEENCKGCTACARKCPVGAIEGAVKEKHHVITEKCVGCGICFDTCKFKAIKMNVIK
;
A
#
# COMPACT_ATOMS: atom_id res chain seq x y z
N MET A 1 59.62 42.33 -18.65
CA MET A 1 58.32 42.23 -19.35
C MET A 1 58.12 40.85 -19.99
N GLU A 2 59.13 40.30 -20.68
CA GLU A 2 59.04 38.97 -21.33
C GLU A 2 58.74 37.81 -20.38
N ALA A 3 59.28 37.81 -19.16
CA ALA A 3 59.09 36.73 -18.17
C ALA A 3 57.63 36.53 -17.71
N VAL A 4 56.76 37.54 -17.88
CA VAL A 4 55.33 37.47 -17.50
C VAL A 4 54.44 37.35 -18.74
N LEU A 5 54.86 37.94 -19.85
CA LEU A 5 54.10 37.95 -21.09
C LEU A 5 53.98 36.55 -21.70
N ILE A 6 55.05 35.77 -21.71
CA ILE A 6 55.06 34.42 -22.30
C ILE A 6 54.11 33.47 -21.52
N PRO A 7 54.18 33.35 -20.18
CA PRO A 7 53.23 32.55 -19.42
C PRO A 7 51.78 33.00 -19.61
N ALA A 8 51.52 34.32 -19.64
CA ALA A 8 50.17 34.85 -19.83
C ALA A 8 49.58 34.48 -21.21
N ILE A 9 50.39 34.54 -22.27
CA ILE A 9 49.98 34.14 -23.62
C ILE A 9 49.72 32.63 -23.67
N VAL A 10 50.61 31.81 -23.09
CA VAL A 10 50.45 30.34 -23.08
C VAL A 10 49.18 29.94 -22.33
N LEU A 11 48.92 30.55 -21.16
CA LEU A 11 47.71 30.27 -20.38
C LEU A 11 46.44 30.72 -21.11
N GLY A 12 46.49 31.89 -21.75
CA GLY A 12 45.38 32.42 -22.54
C GLY A 12 45.06 31.56 -23.76
N LEU A 13 46.07 31.13 -24.51
CA LEU A 13 45.88 30.28 -25.69
C LEU A 13 45.39 28.88 -25.35
N THR A 14 45.94 28.27 -24.30
CA THR A 14 45.49 26.96 -23.82
C THR A 14 44.06 27.01 -23.27
N GLY A 15 43.72 28.06 -22.51
CA GLY A 15 42.36 28.31 -22.04
C GLY A 15 41.36 28.50 -23.19
N LEU A 16 41.73 29.29 -24.20
CA LEU A 16 40.90 29.49 -25.40
C LEU A 16 40.71 28.18 -26.16
N ALA A 17 41.78 27.41 -26.38
CA ALA A 17 41.73 26.14 -27.09
C ALA A 17 40.84 25.12 -26.37
N MET A 18 40.97 24.98 -25.05
CA MET A 18 40.13 24.10 -24.25
C MET A 18 38.67 24.57 -24.23
N GLY A 19 38.43 25.88 -24.12
CA GLY A 19 37.08 26.46 -24.16
C GLY A 19 36.37 26.21 -25.50
N LEU A 20 37.07 26.45 -26.62
CA LEU A 20 36.54 26.16 -27.96
C LEU A 20 36.28 24.67 -28.17
N PHE A 21 37.17 23.81 -27.66
CA PHE A 21 36.97 22.36 -27.73
C PHE A 21 35.74 21.91 -26.93
N LEU A 22 35.55 22.42 -25.70
CA LEU A 22 34.38 22.10 -24.89
C LEU A 22 33.08 22.65 -25.49
N ALA A 23 33.10 23.85 -26.07
CA ALA A 23 31.96 24.41 -26.77
C ALA A 23 31.59 23.57 -28.00
N PHE A 24 32.58 23.15 -28.80
CA PHE A 24 32.37 22.25 -29.93
C PHE A 24 31.82 20.89 -29.47
N ALA A 25 32.40 20.30 -28.43
CA ALA A 25 31.92 19.04 -27.87
C ALA A 25 30.49 19.16 -27.35
N SER A 26 30.15 20.24 -26.66
CA SER A 26 28.79 20.48 -26.14
C SER A 26 27.76 20.54 -27.25
N ILE A 27 28.05 21.21 -28.37
CA ILE A 27 27.11 21.32 -29.50
C ILE A 27 27.07 20.01 -30.30
N LYS A 28 28.21 19.34 -30.49
CA LYS A 28 28.30 18.13 -31.30
C LYS A 28 27.64 16.93 -30.64
N PHE A 29 27.70 16.86 -29.32
CA PHE A 29 27.16 15.77 -28.50
C PHE A 29 25.90 16.16 -27.73
N GLU A 30 25.27 17.28 -28.07
CA GLU A 30 23.97 17.65 -27.52
C GLU A 30 22.94 16.59 -27.92
N VAL A 31 22.48 15.81 -26.93
CA VAL A 31 21.44 14.82 -27.13
C VAL A 31 20.12 15.58 -27.18
N GLN A 32 19.49 15.61 -28.35
CA GLN A 32 18.14 16.15 -28.53
C GLN A 32 17.17 15.34 -27.66
N VAL A 33 16.80 15.90 -26.51
CA VAL A 33 15.78 15.31 -25.63
C VAL A 33 14.43 15.60 -26.26
N ASP A 34 13.60 14.56 -26.46
CA ASP A 34 12.25 14.75 -26.99
C ASP A 34 11.50 15.77 -26.09
N PRO A 35 10.90 16.83 -26.66
CA PRO A 35 10.14 17.84 -25.91
C PRO A 35 9.09 17.25 -24.96
N LYS A 36 8.57 16.06 -25.27
CA LYS A 36 7.64 15.32 -24.40
C LYS A 36 8.30 14.83 -23.12
N ILE A 37 9.56 14.43 -23.14
CA ILE A 37 10.30 13.96 -21.96
C ILE A 37 10.48 15.11 -20.98
N GLU A 38 10.82 16.31 -21.47
CA GLU A 38 10.92 17.51 -20.63
C GLU A 38 9.56 17.91 -20.05
N ALA A 39 8.51 17.91 -20.88
CA ALA A 39 7.15 18.22 -20.44
C ALA A 39 6.66 17.25 -19.35
N ILE A 40 6.89 15.94 -19.53
CA ILE A 40 6.54 14.92 -18.53
C ILE A 40 7.40 15.06 -17.28
N SER A 41 8.70 15.31 -17.43
CA SER A 41 9.61 15.52 -16.29
C SER A 41 9.20 16.73 -15.44
N GLY A 42 8.71 17.80 -16.07
CA GLY A 42 8.26 19.02 -15.39
C GLY A 42 6.97 18.87 -14.59
N ILE A 43 6.08 17.95 -14.97
CA ILE A 43 4.84 17.67 -14.22
C ILE A 43 5.01 16.58 -13.14
N LEU A 44 6.08 15.80 -13.19
CA LEU A 44 6.37 14.79 -12.19
C LEU A 44 6.78 15.48 -10.85
N PRO A 45 6.48 14.88 -9.69
CA PRO A 45 6.78 15.49 -8.39
C PRO A 45 8.26 15.67 -8.03
N GLY A 46 9.20 15.31 -8.92
CA GLY A 46 10.65 15.45 -8.68
C GLY A 46 11.22 14.58 -7.54
N ALA A 47 10.42 13.68 -6.96
CA ALA A 47 10.79 12.93 -5.76
C ALA A 47 11.90 11.87 -5.98
N ASN A 48 12.18 11.50 -7.22
CA ASN A 48 13.23 10.54 -7.61
C ASN A 48 13.29 9.24 -6.79
N CYS A 49 12.14 8.76 -6.28
CA CYS A 49 12.08 7.68 -5.29
C CYS A 49 12.23 6.26 -5.87
N GLY A 50 12.19 6.12 -7.20
CA GLY A 50 12.25 4.82 -7.89
C GLY A 50 11.07 3.89 -7.58
N GLY A 51 9.95 4.42 -7.08
CA GLY A 51 8.76 3.61 -6.75
C GLY A 51 8.10 2.98 -8.00
N CYS A 52 8.24 3.62 -9.15
CA CYS A 52 7.73 3.13 -10.44
C CYS A 52 8.64 2.10 -11.12
N GLY A 53 9.81 1.79 -10.56
CA GLY A 53 10.78 0.86 -11.16
C GLY A 53 11.81 1.50 -12.10
N PHE A 54 11.76 2.82 -12.31
CA PHE A 54 12.68 3.57 -13.18
C PHE A 54 13.65 4.46 -12.39
N PRO A 55 14.84 4.80 -12.95
CA PRO A 55 15.84 5.62 -12.29
C PRO A 55 15.40 7.10 -12.26
N GLY A 56 14.60 7.45 -11.25
CA GLY A 56 14.14 8.81 -11.01
C GLY A 56 12.99 9.26 -11.91
N CYS A 57 12.61 10.54 -11.77
CA CYS A 57 11.52 11.15 -12.52
C CYS A 57 11.86 11.29 -14.01
N SER A 58 13.07 11.76 -14.34
CA SER A 58 13.52 11.88 -15.73
C SER A 58 13.65 10.52 -16.42
N GLY A 59 14.14 9.50 -15.71
CA GLY A 59 14.19 8.14 -16.24
C GLY A 59 12.81 7.54 -16.49
N TYR A 60 11.82 7.84 -15.64
CA TYR A 60 10.43 7.45 -15.89
C TYR A 60 9.81 8.21 -17.06
N ALA A 61 10.08 9.52 -17.18
CA ALA A 61 9.61 10.34 -18.30
C ALA A 61 10.15 9.83 -19.64
N ALA A 62 11.46 9.53 -19.71
CA ALA A 62 12.08 8.91 -20.88
C ALA A 62 11.46 7.55 -21.20
N ALA A 63 11.25 6.69 -20.19
CA ALA A 63 10.63 5.38 -20.40
C ALA A 63 9.18 5.45 -20.90
N ILE A 64 8.39 6.47 -20.52
CA ILE A 64 7.04 6.66 -21.07
C ILE A 64 7.11 6.96 -22.57
N VAL A 65 8.00 7.85 -22.98
CA VAL A 65 8.10 8.32 -24.38
C VAL A 65 8.78 7.29 -25.27
N GLU A 66 9.90 6.72 -24.83
CA GLU A 66 10.77 5.86 -25.64
C GLU A 66 10.38 4.37 -25.57
N GLN A 67 9.92 3.90 -24.39
CA GLN A 67 9.69 2.48 -24.13
C GLN A 67 8.20 2.13 -23.96
N GLY A 68 7.32 3.13 -24.02
CA GLY A 68 5.87 2.93 -23.83
C GLY A 68 5.49 2.48 -22.42
N ALA A 69 6.24 2.90 -21.40
CA ALA A 69 5.93 2.55 -20.02
C ALA A 69 4.54 3.04 -19.59
N PRO A 70 3.81 2.32 -18.71
CA PRO A 70 2.50 2.76 -18.26
C PRO A 70 2.54 4.14 -17.60
N MET A 71 1.63 5.02 -17.99
CA MET A 71 1.57 6.44 -17.57
C MET A 71 1.05 6.67 -16.13
N SER A 72 0.57 5.61 -15.48
CA SER A 72 -0.03 5.64 -14.13
C SER A 72 0.91 5.17 -13.02
N LEU A 73 2.18 4.89 -13.30
CA LEU A 73 3.13 4.33 -12.32
C LEU A 73 3.65 5.35 -11.32
N CYS A 74 3.46 6.65 -11.55
CA CYS A 74 3.86 7.67 -10.59
C CYS A 74 2.89 7.73 -9.39
N ALA A 75 3.09 6.84 -8.42
CA ALA A 75 2.33 6.84 -7.17
C ALA A 75 2.34 8.20 -6.45
N PRO A 76 3.49 8.93 -6.33
CA PRO A 76 3.50 10.27 -5.73
C PRO A 76 2.65 11.31 -6.46
N GLY A 77 2.58 11.24 -7.79
CA GLY A 77 1.80 12.15 -8.62
C GLY A 77 0.33 11.77 -8.72
N GLY A 78 0.03 10.49 -8.48
CA GLY A 78 -1.31 9.94 -8.48
C GLY A 78 -2.07 10.17 -9.79
N ALA A 79 -3.39 10.15 -9.69
CA ALA A 79 -4.31 10.33 -10.81
C ALA A 79 -4.12 11.66 -11.55
N ALA A 80 -3.78 12.73 -10.82
CA ALA A 80 -3.63 14.06 -11.40
C ALA A 80 -2.43 14.15 -12.35
N VAL A 81 -1.29 13.57 -11.97
CA VAL A 81 -0.11 13.53 -12.85
C VAL A 81 -0.33 12.55 -13.99
N ALA A 82 -0.95 11.38 -13.74
CA ALA A 82 -1.26 10.41 -14.78
C ALA A 82 -2.15 11.02 -15.89
N ALA A 83 -3.17 11.81 -15.52
CA ALA A 83 -4.02 12.51 -16.48
C ALA A 83 -3.22 13.50 -17.35
N LYS A 84 -2.36 14.32 -16.73
CA LYS A 84 -1.48 15.28 -17.45
C LYS A 84 -0.49 14.58 -18.38
N ILE A 85 0.06 13.43 -17.97
CA ILE A 85 0.92 12.62 -18.86
C ILE A 85 0.10 12.12 -20.07
N GLY A 86 -1.14 11.70 -19.85
CA GLY A 86 -2.06 11.30 -20.91
C GLY A 86 -2.34 12.39 -21.93
N GLU A 87 -2.54 13.63 -21.46
CA GLU A 87 -2.70 14.81 -22.32
C GLU A 87 -1.46 15.05 -23.19
N ILE A 88 -0.24 14.95 -22.62
CA ILE A 88 1.02 15.12 -23.35
C ILE A 88 1.23 13.99 -24.38
N MET A 89 0.85 12.75 -24.02
CA MET A 89 0.99 11.58 -24.87
C MET A 89 -0.12 11.42 -25.91
N GLY A 90 -1.21 12.20 -25.80
CA GLY A 90 -2.39 12.08 -26.66
C GLY A 90 -3.14 10.76 -26.49
N ALA A 91 -3.03 10.13 -25.33
CA ALA A 91 -3.60 8.81 -25.05
C ALA A 91 -4.49 8.83 -23.81
N SER A 92 -5.63 8.14 -23.87
CA SER A 92 -6.49 7.96 -22.70
C SER A 92 -5.77 7.11 -21.65
N VAL A 93 -5.51 7.70 -20.49
CA VAL A 93 -4.92 6.99 -19.37
C VAL A 93 -6.03 6.36 -18.56
N ASP A 94 -5.98 5.04 -18.43
CA ASP A 94 -6.86 4.35 -17.50
C ASP A 94 -6.37 4.65 -16.07
N VAL A 95 -7.02 5.61 -15.44
CA VAL A 95 -6.71 6.06 -14.07
C VAL A 95 -7.39 5.19 -13.03
N SER A 96 -7.99 4.05 -13.42
CA SER A 96 -8.75 3.18 -12.52
C SER A 96 -7.89 2.35 -11.55
N SER A 97 -6.59 2.62 -11.44
CA SER A 97 -5.74 1.93 -10.47
C SER A 97 -6.13 2.36 -9.06
N GLU A 98 -6.77 1.44 -8.34
CA GLU A 98 -7.17 1.58 -6.94
C GLU A 98 -6.02 2.15 -6.09
N LYS A 99 -6.26 3.24 -5.36
CA LYS A 99 -5.22 3.88 -4.53
C LYS A 99 -4.64 2.85 -3.57
N VAL A 100 -3.35 2.58 -3.72
CA VAL A 100 -2.60 1.73 -2.79
C VAL A 100 -2.10 2.62 -1.65
N VAL A 101 -1.93 2.05 -0.46
CA VAL A 101 -1.40 2.72 0.72
C VAL A 101 -0.49 1.77 1.50
N ALA A 102 0.43 2.34 2.27
CA ALA A 102 1.26 1.56 3.18
C ALA A 102 0.42 1.12 4.39
N ARG A 103 0.57 -0.13 4.84
CA ARG A 103 -0.02 -0.64 6.07
C ARG A 103 1.00 -1.42 6.88
N VAL A 104 0.90 -1.25 8.19
CA VAL A 104 1.73 -2.00 9.15
C VAL A 104 1.04 -3.31 9.47
N LEU A 105 1.62 -4.42 9.00
CA LEU A 105 1.19 -5.80 9.23
C LEU A 105 1.67 -6.31 10.60
N CYS A 106 1.51 -5.49 11.63
CA CYS A 106 1.90 -5.80 12.99
C CYS A 106 1.01 -5.07 13.97
N GLN A 107 0.66 -5.73 15.07
CA GLN A 107 0.04 -5.13 16.25
C GLN A 107 0.90 -5.31 17.52
N GLY A 108 2.13 -5.83 17.38
CA GLY A 108 3.05 -6.15 18.47
C GLY A 108 3.69 -4.90 19.09
N ASP A 109 2.87 -4.02 19.66
CA ASP A 109 3.31 -2.86 20.43
C ASP A 109 3.90 -3.28 21.80
N ASN A 110 4.37 -2.31 22.59
CA ASN A 110 4.98 -2.53 23.91
C ASN A 110 3.98 -2.99 24.99
N THR A 111 2.68 -3.06 24.70
CA THR A 111 1.64 -3.57 25.59
C THR A 111 1.28 -5.03 25.27
N ARG A 112 1.49 -5.44 24.01
CA ARG A 112 1.21 -6.81 23.54
C ARG A 112 2.43 -7.71 23.47
N THR A 113 3.62 -7.11 23.54
CA THR A 113 4.93 -7.77 23.62
C THR A 113 5.68 -7.27 24.84
N THR A 114 6.62 -8.05 25.35
CA THR A 114 7.48 -7.64 26.46
C THR A 114 8.86 -7.28 25.95
N LYS A 115 9.53 -6.32 26.60
CA LYS A 115 10.93 -6.02 26.30
C LYS A 115 11.84 -7.08 26.93
N ILE A 116 12.76 -7.63 26.14
CA ILE A 116 13.74 -8.62 26.59
C ILE A 116 15.07 -7.99 27.03
N TYR A 117 15.35 -6.77 26.57
CA TYR A 117 16.47 -5.94 27.03
C TYR A 117 16.16 -4.45 26.78
N LYS A 118 16.96 -3.55 27.35
CA LYS A 118 16.95 -2.11 27.03
C LYS A 118 18.06 -1.82 26.03
N PHE A 119 17.70 -1.29 24.86
CA PHE A 119 18.67 -0.90 23.85
C PHE A 119 19.21 0.50 24.13
N ASP A 120 20.51 0.59 24.41
CA ASP A 120 21.22 1.83 24.73
C ASP A 120 22.32 2.12 23.70
N GLY A 121 21.97 2.01 22.41
CA GLY A 121 22.88 2.36 21.32
C GLY A 121 22.79 3.85 20.96
N GLU A 122 23.90 4.44 20.51
CA GLU A 122 23.91 5.81 19.98
C GLU A 122 22.95 5.97 18.78
N LEU A 123 22.87 4.93 17.95
CA LEU A 123 21.96 4.88 16.80
C LEU A 123 20.61 4.27 17.19
N GLN A 124 19.69 5.11 17.66
CA GLN A 124 18.30 4.75 17.95
C GLN A 124 17.50 4.56 16.65
N THR A 125 17.76 3.46 15.93
CA THR A 125 17.12 3.07 14.67
C THR A 125 16.67 1.61 14.71
N CYS A 126 15.65 1.28 13.93
CA CYS A 126 15.20 -0.11 13.80
C CYS A 126 16.31 -0.96 13.17
N ALA A 127 17.06 -0.41 12.21
CA ALA A 127 18.16 -1.09 11.54
C ALA A 127 19.28 -1.48 12.51
N ALA A 128 19.74 -0.54 13.35
CA ALA A 128 20.76 -0.84 14.36
C ALA A 128 20.26 -1.88 15.36
N MET A 129 19.03 -1.71 15.87
CA MET A 129 18.44 -2.65 16.81
C MET A 129 18.24 -4.06 16.23
N MET A 130 17.98 -4.19 14.92
CA MET A 130 17.87 -5.51 14.29
C MET A 130 19.17 -6.33 14.40
N LEU A 131 20.33 -5.68 14.42
CA LEU A 131 21.62 -6.35 14.57
C LEU A 131 21.80 -6.95 15.98
N TYR A 132 21.12 -6.40 16.99
CA TYR A 132 21.19 -6.86 18.38
C TYR A 132 20.03 -7.82 18.67
N ALA A 133 20.31 -9.12 18.65
CA ALA A 133 19.34 -10.19 18.96
C ALA A 133 18.03 -10.15 18.15
N GLY A 134 18.02 -9.47 16.99
CA GLY A 134 16.81 -9.30 16.21
C GLY A 134 15.77 -8.39 16.88
N GLY A 135 16.16 -7.46 17.75
CA GLY A 135 15.26 -6.51 18.39
C GLY A 135 14.97 -6.76 19.86
N ASP A 136 14.39 -5.76 20.51
CA ASP A 136 14.23 -5.71 21.96
C ASP A 136 12.90 -6.30 22.45
N LYS A 137 12.03 -6.77 21.56
CA LYS A 137 10.71 -7.34 21.89
C LYS A 137 10.71 -8.86 21.90
N SER A 138 9.88 -9.44 22.76
CA SER A 138 9.63 -10.89 22.87
C SER A 138 9.23 -11.56 21.57
N CYS A 139 8.64 -10.81 20.63
CA CYS A 139 8.36 -11.27 19.28
C CYS A 139 9.42 -10.76 18.30
N VAL A 140 10.23 -11.67 17.79
CA VAL A 140 11.30 -11.39 16.80
C VAL A 140 10.76 -10.82 15.49
N TYR A 141 9.46 -10.96 15.19
CA TYR A 141 8.83 -10.43 13.96
C TYR A 141 8.14 -9.07 14.17
N SER A 142 8.12 -8.55 15.39
CA SER A 142 7.33 -7.35 15.71
C SER A 142 7.98 -6.06 15.17
N CYS A 143 7.13 -5.03 14.97
CA CYS A 143 7.61 -3.67 14.74
C CYS A 143 8.45 -3.24 15.94
N LEU A 144 9.65 -2.70 15.71
CA LEU A 144 10.56 -2.29 16.78
C LEU A 144 10.23 -0.91 17.37
N GLY A 145 9.57 -0.05 16.60
CA GLY A 145 9.15 1.27 17.08
C GLY A 145 10.27 2.33 17.18
N HIS A 146 11.36 2.21 16.41
CA HIS A 146 12.47 3.19 16.38
C HIS A 146 12.43 4.16 15.18
N GLY A 147 11.32 4.19 14.43
CA GLY A 147 11.02 5.32 13.54
C GLY A 147 11.77 5.39 12.21
N ASP A 148 12.52 4.37 11.78
CA ASP A 148 13.19 4.40 10.46
C ASP A 148 12.19 4.70 9.32
N CYS A 149 11.01 4.09 9.39
CA CYS A 149 9.93 4.31 8.43
C CYS A 149 9.33 5.73 8.47
N GLU A 150 9.33 6.38 9.64
CA GLU A 150 8.89 7.76 9.85
C GLU A 150 9.91 8.74 9.28
N LYS A 151 11.21 8.51 9.54
CA LYS A 151 12.32 9.34 9.04
C LYS A 151 12.37 9.42 7.51
N VAL A 152 12.01 8.34 6.81
CA VAL A 152 12.03 8.29 5.33
C VAL A 152 10.73 8.76 4.68
N CYS A 153 9.71 9.15 5.45
CA CYS A 153 8.42 9.52 4.89
C CYS A 153 8.39 11.00 4.45
N PRO A 154 8.32 11.31 3.14
CA PRO A 154 8.39 12.70 2.66
C PRO A 154 7.16 13.53 3.00
N VAL A 155 6.04 12.86 3.32
CA VAL A 155 4.72 13.49 3.57
C VAL A 155 4.25 13.33 5.02
N GLY A 156 5.09 12.74 5.89
CA GLY A 156 4.74 12.51 7.30
C GLY A 156 3.48 11.64 7.51
N ALA A 157 3.20 10.73 6.56
CA ALA A 157 2.03 9.84 6.61
C ALA A 157 2.21 8.65 7.57
N ILE A 158 3.41 8.38 8.07
CA ILE A 158 3.66 7.28 9.02
C ILE A 158 4.36 7.83 10.25
N LYS A 159 3.87 7.44 11.43
CA LYS A 159 4.42 7.87 12.73
C LYS A 159 4.48 6.70 13.70
N VAL A 160 5.49 6.67 14.55
CA VAL A 160 5.51 5.73 15.68
C VAL A 160 4.71 6.33 16.83
N ASN A 161 3.70 5.61 17.29
CA ASN A 161 2.89 6.01 18.43
C ASN A 161 3.62 5.77 19.77
N GLU A 162 3.03 6.27 20.86
CA GLU A 162 3.57 6.12 22.22
C GLU A 162 3.69 4.66 22.67
N LYS A 163 2.90 3.75 22.07
CA LYS A 163 2.97 2.31 22.34
C LYS A 163 4.15 1.63 21.63
N GLY A 164 4.94 2.36 20.85
CA GLY A 164 6.11 1.85 20.13
C GLY A 164 5.74 0.99 18.93
N ILE A 165 4.71 1.38 18.19
CA ILE A 165 4.35 0.79 16.90
C ILE A 165 4.06 1.87 15.86
N ALA A 166 4.42 1.61 14.60
CA ALA A 166 4.15 2.52 13.51
C ALA A 166 2.68 2.46 13.08
N GLU A 167 2.09 3.62 12.83
CA GLU A 167 0.73 3.83 12.33
C GLU A 167 0.78 4.69 11.07
N VAL A 168 -0.06 4.37 10.08
CA VAL A 168 -0.10 5.06 8.79
C VAL A 168 -1.43 5.80 8.63
N ASP A 169 -1.33 7.09 8.32
CA ASP A 169 -2.39 7.93 7.79
C ASP A 169 -2.58 7.61 6.30
N GLU A 170 -3.61 6.80 5.98
CA GLU A 170 -3.89 6.35 4.60
C GLU A 170 -4.24 7.51 3.66
N ASP A 171 -4.77 8.62 4.19
CA ASP A 171 -5.19 9.76 3.38
C ASP A 171 -3.97 10.55 2.90
N LYS A 172 -2.97 10.75 3.77
CA LYS A 172 -1.69 11.38 3.41
C LYS A 172 -0.73 10.46 2.65
N CYS A 173 -0.94 9.15 2.67
CA CYS A 173 -0.03 8.21 2.02
C CYS A 173 -0.02 8.37 0.49
N ILE A 174 1.16 8.65 -0.06
CA ILE A 174 1.40 8.86 -1.51
C ILE A 174 1.96 7.62 -2.23
N SER A 175 1.89 6.44 -1.62
CA SER A 175 2.34 5.18 -2.22
C SER A 175 3.79 5.08 -2.73
N CYS A 176 4.71 5.84 -2.14
CA CYS A 176 6.12 5.84 -2.56
C CYS A 176 6.92 4.58 -2.18
N GLY A 177 6.44 3.76 -1.23
CA GLY A 177 7.10 2.52 -0.80
C GLY A 177 8.39 2.70 0.02
N LEU A 178 8.82 3.93 0.33
CA LEU A 178 10.06 4.19 1.08
C LEU A 178 10.04 3.56 2.47
N CYS A 179 8.91 3.66 3.19
CA CYS A 179 8.74 3.02 4.49
C CYS A 179 8.84 1.49 4.44
N GLN A 180 8.34 0.87 3.37
CA GLN A 180 8.45 -0.58 3.16
C GLN A 180 9.92 -1.00 2.95
N LYS A 181 10.67 -0.25 2.13
CA LYS A 181 12.10 -0.50 1.89
C LYS A 181 12.94 -0.28 3.15
N ALA A 182 12.64 0.76 3.92
CA ALA A 182 13.37 1.10 5.14
C ALA A 182 13.05 0.18 6.33
N CYS A 183 11.99 -0.64 6.28
CA CYS A 183 11.59 -1.49 7.41
C CYS A 183 12.47 -2.76 7.47
N PRO A 184 13.41 -2.88 8.43
CA PRO A 184 14.26 -4.07 8.55
C PRO A 184 13.46 -5.35 8.85
N LYS A 185 12.32 -5.20 9.55
CA LYS A 185 11.41 -6.29 9.90
C LYS A 185 10.46 -6.70 8.77
N LYS A 186 10.39 -5.92 7.68
CA LYS A 186 9.49 -6.15 6.54
C LYS A 186 8.03 -6.33 6.95
N VAL A 187 7.60 -5.61 7.99
CA VAL A 187 6.21 -5.62 8.49
C VAL A 187 5.34 -4.57 7.81
N ILE A 188 5.84 -3.85 6.82
CA ILE A 188 5.08 -2.83 6.09
C ILE A 188 4.79 -3.38 4.69
N ALA A 189 3.54 -3.32 4.26
CA ALA A 189 3.11 -3.76 2.94
C ALA A 189 2.27 -2.69 2.26
N MET A 190 2.35 -2.65 0.93
CA MET A 190 1.51 -1.80 0.09
C MET A 190 0.23 -2.57 -0.23
N LEU A 191 -0.91 -2.05 0.23
CA LEU A 191 -2.23 -2.69 0.06
C LEU A 191 -3.25 -1.68 -0.47
N PRO A 192 -4.25 -2.12 -1.25
CA PRO A 192 -5.27 -1.19 -1.75
C PRO A 192 -6.11 -0.59 -0.61
N GLN A 193 -6.33 0.73 -0.66
CA GLN A 193 -7.03 1.50 0.38
C GLN A 193 -8.48 1.02 0.58
N SER A 194 -9.13 0.52 -0.48
CA SER A 194 -10.50 0.00 -0.43
C SER A 194 -10.64 -1.26 0.44
N LYS A 195 -9.56 -2.01 0.63
CA LYS A 195 -9.59 -3.29 1.34
C LYS A 195 -9.52 -3.00 2.82
N LYS A 196 -10.67 -2.96 3.50
CA LYS A 196 -10.75 -2.59 4.92
C LYS A 196 -10.49 -3.72 5.92
N VAL A 197 -10.07 -4.90 5.43
CA VAL A 197 -9.76 -6.07 6.28
C VAL A 197 -8.32 -6.50 6.03
N THR A 198 -7.51 -6.51 7.09
CA THR A 198 -6.06 -6.77 6.99
C THR A 198 -5.59 -7.71 8.09
N VAL A 199 -4.71 -8.65 7.76
CA VAL A 199 -3.97 -9.43 8.76
C VAL A 199 -2.82 -8.58 9.26
N THR A 200 -2.89 -8.15 10.52
CA THR A 200 -1.91 -7.25 11.13
C THR A 200 -0.95 -8.05 12.04
N CYS A 201 -0.41 -9.12 11.48
CA CYS A 201 0.61 -9.95 12.09
C CYS A 201 1.64 -10.37 11.02
N SER A 202 2.90 -10.48 11.44
CA SER A 202 4.00 -10.95 10.59
C SER A 202 4.76 -12.13 11.20
N SER A 203 4.28 -12.66 12.34
CA SER A 203 4.90 -13.81 13.01
C SER A 203 4.68 -15.08 12.21
N LYS A 204 5.73 -15.90 12.11
CA LYS A 204 5.68 -17.25 11.52
C LYS A 204 5.68 -18.36 12.57
N GLU A 205 5.66 -17.97 13.85
CA GLU A 205 5.57 -18.89 14.98
C GLU A 205 4.21 -19.59 15.02
N LYS A 206 4.17 -20.81 15.56
CA LYS A 206 2.95 -21.61 15.64
C LYS A 206 2.36 -21.58 17.05
N GLY A 207 1.03 -21.48 17.14
CA GLY A 207 0.29 -21.82 18.35
C GLY A 207 0.76 -21.09 19.62
N ALA A 208 1.09 -21.87 20.64
CA ALA A 208 1.49 -21.36 21.96
C ALA A 208 2.76 -20.50 21.92
N ALA A 209 3.73 -20.83 21.07
CA ALA A 209 4.97 -20.05 20.94
C ALA A 209 4.68 -18.62 20.47
N ALA A 210 3.83 -18.48 19.44
CA ALA A 210 3.39 -17.18 18.94
C ALA A 210 2.64 -16.39 20.01
N LYS A 211 1.70 -17.03 20.72
CA LYS A 211 0.88 -16.40 21.77
C LYS A 211 1.69 -15.98 23.00
N LYS A 212 2.72 -16.76 23.36
CA LYS A 212 3.66 -16.41 24.44
C LYS A 212 4.51 -15.19 24.05
N ALA A 213 4.92 -15.10 22.80
CA ALA A 213 5.71 -13.97 22.31
C ALA A 213 4.87 -12.69 22.13
N CYS A 214 3.61 -12.81 21.71
CA CYS A 214 2.71 -11.67 21.55
C CYS A 214 1.25 -12.08 21.76
N THR A 215 0.53 -11.32 22.59
CA THR A 215 -0.86 -11.62 22.98
C THR A 215 -1.85 -11.64 21.80
N THR A 216 -1.50 -10.95 20.70
CA THR A 216 -2.35 -10.82 19.50
C THR A 216 -1.78 -11.53 18.26
N ALA A 217 -0.78 -12.39 18.43
CA ALA A 217 -0.15 -13.07 17.29
C ALA A 217 -1.15 -13.94 16.52
N CYS A 218 -1.00 -14.01 15.20
CA CYS A 218 -1.60 -15.07 14.42
C CYS A 218 -0.98 -16.40 14.87
N ILE A 219 -1.83 -17.40 15.15
CA ILE A 219 -1.41 -18.73 15.62
C ILE A 219 -1.51 -19.81 14.53
N GLY A 220 -1.88 -19.42 13.30
CA GLY A 220 -2.01 -20.34 12.18
C GLY A 220 -3.18 -21.34 12.26
N CYS A 221 -4.24 -21.04 13.02
CA CYS A 221 -5.33 -21.99 13.27
C CYS A 221 -6.28 -22.27 12.07
N GLY A 222 -6.25 -21.44 11.02
CA GLY A 222 -7.11 -21.63 9.83
C GLY A 222 -8.59 -21.29 10.00
N ILE A 223 -9.05 -20.82 11.18
CA ILE A 223 -10.46 -20.44 11.41
C ILE A 223 -10.91 -19.37 10.40
N CYS A 224 -10.07 -18.38 10.12
CA CYS A 224 -10.36 -17.34 9.15
C CYS A 224 -10.55 -17.89 7.73
N ALA A 225 -9.67 -18.80 7.29
CA ALA A 225 -9.75 -19.44 5.98
C ALA A 225 -11.03 -20.27 5.82
N LYS A 226 -11.38 -21.08 6.83
CA LYS A 226 -12.61 -21.89 6.83
C LYS A 226 -13.89 -21.06 6.77
N ASN A 227 -13.88 -19.85 7.31
CA ASN A 227 -15.06 -18.97 7.38
C ASN A 227 -15.10 -17.90 6.28
N CYS A 228 -14.16 -17.92 5.34
CA CYS A 228 -14.16 -16.96 4.23
C CYS A 228 -15.14 -17.41 3.14
N PRO A 229 -16.23 -16.67 2.87
CA PRO A 229 -17.25 -17.09 1.90
C PRO A 229 -16.75 -17.09 0.45
N VAL A 230 -15.66 -16.37 0.19
CA VAL A 230 -15.06 -16.19 -1.15
C VAL A 230 -13.69 -16.87 -1.28
N GLY A 231 -13.27 -17.65 -0.27
CA GLY A 231 -11.99 -18.37 -0.31
C GLY A 231 -10.75 -17.47 -0.46
N ALA A 232 -10.82 -16.22 0.02
CA ALA A 232 -9.76 -15.23 -0.14
C ALA A 232 -8.58 -15.39 0.85
N ILE A 233 -8.61 -16.36 1.76
CA ILE A 233 -7.63 -16.47 2.85
C ILE A 233 -6.88 -17.79 2.76
N THR A 234 -5.55 -17.72 2.73
CA THR A 234 -4.66 -18.87 2.86
C THR A 234 -3.88 -18.80 4.17
N VAL A 235 -3.41 -19.95 4.67
CA VAL A 235 -2.52 -19.99 5.84
C VAL A 235 -1.24 -20.69 5.43
N GLU A 236 -0.14 -19.95 5.47
CA GLU A 236 1.19 -20.41 5.07
C GLU A 236 2.19 -20.00 6.15
N ASN A 237 3.11 -20.90 6.51
CA ASN A 237 4.09 -20.64 7.57
C ASN A 237 3.44 -20.16 8.89
N ASN A 238 2.32 -20.78 9.27
CA ASN A 238 1.52 -20.43 10.45
C ASN A 238 0.95 -18.99 10.45
N LEU A 239 0.96 -18.30 9.31
CA LEU A 239 0.44 -16.95 9.15
C LEU A 239 -0.69 -16.92 8.13
N ALA A 240 -1.80 -16.29 8.49
CA ALA A 240 -2.90 -16.04 7.55
C ALA A 240 -2.52 -14.94 6.56
N LYS A 241 -2.85 -15.13 5.29
CA LYS A 241 -2.71 -14.13 4.21
C LYS A 241 -4.05 -13.94 3.53
N ILE A 242 -4.44 -12.70 3.30
CA ILE A 242 -5.66 -12.34 2.57
C ILE A 242 -5.26 -11.93 1.17
N ASP A 243 -5.84 -12.57 0.16
CA ASP A 243 -5.77 -12.16 -1.24
C ASP A 243 -6.67 -10.93 -1.46
N PRO A 244 -6.10 -9.74 -1.74
CA PRO A 244 -6.87 -8.52 -1.95
C PRO A 244 -7.83 -8.62 -3.14
N ALA A 245 -7.49 -9.38 -4.18
CA ALA A 245 -8.29 -9.49 -5.40
C ALA A 245 -9.61 -10.23 -5.14
N LYS A 246 -9.59 -11.24 -4.27
CA LYS A 246 -10.77 -12.05 -3.92
C LYS A 246 -11.55 -11.49 -2.73
N CYS A 247 -10.89 -10.75 -1.83
CA CYS A 247 -11.50 -10.27 -0.60
C CYS A 247 -12.61 -9.24 -0.86
N ILE A 248 -13.81 -9.53 -0.33
CA ILE A 248 -14.99 -8.66 -0.38
C ILE A 248 -15.16 -7.78 0.86
N SER A 249 -14.16 -7.70 1.74
CA SER A 249 -14.19 -6.88 2.97
C SER A 249 -15.43 -7.13 3.85
N CYS A 250 -15.83 -8.39 4.08
CA CYS A 250 -17.00 -8.71 4.93
C CYS A 250 -16.72 -8.74 6.44
N GLY A 251 -15.45 -8.64 6.87
CA GLY A 251 -15.07 -8.58 8.28
C GLY A 251 -15.19 -9.89 9.10
N ILE A 252 -15.83 -10.95 8.59
CA ILE A 252 -16.07 -12.22 9.33
C ILE A 252 -14.80 -12.79 9.93
N CYS A 253 -13.70 -12.76 9.19
CA CYS A 253 -12.41 -13.30 9.63
C CYS A 253 -11.84 -12.53 10.83
N ALA A 254 -12.05 -11.22 10.91
CA ALA A 254 -11.65 -10.40 12.07
C ALA A 254 -12.50 -10.73 13.29
N THR A 255 -13.82 -10.85 13.13
CA THR A 255 -14.75 -11.19 14.20
C THR A 255 -14.42 -12.55 14.81
N LYS A 256 -14.24 -13.57 13.96
CA LYS A 256 -13.95 -14.95 14.38
C LYS A 256 -12.49 -15.22 14.75
N CYS A 257 -11.58 -14.25 14.63
CA CYS A 257 -10.18 -14.43 15.00
C CYS A 257 -10.04 -14.49 16.54
N PRO A 258 -9.60 -15.62 17.12
CA PRO A 258 -9.50 -15.76 18.58
C PRO A 258 -8.40 -14.88 19.19
N THR A 259 -7.37 -14.52 18.43
CA THR A 259 -6.26 -13.68 18.88
C THR A 259 -6.36 -12.23 18.42
N LYS A 260 -7.42 -11.88 17.68
CA LYS A 260 -7.61 -10.54 17.09
C LYS A 260 -6.42 -10.06 16.23
N ALA A 261 -5.71 -11.01 15.61
CA ALA A 261 -4.61 -10.75 14.68
C ALA A 261 -5.06 -10.14 13.34
N ILE A 262 -6.37 -10.11 13.07
CA ILE A 262 -6.99 -9.54 11.87
C ILE A 262 -7.85 -8.37 12.31
N VAL A 263 -7.63 -7.21 11.69
CA VAL A 263 -8.36 -5.96 11.93
C VAL A 263 -9.31 -5.70 10.77
N SER A 264 -10.48 -5.17 11.08
CA SER A 264 -11.52 -4.81 10.11
C SER A 264 -12.06 -3.44 10.47
N ASP A 265 -11.95 -2.49 9.53
CA ASP A 265 -12.54 -1.14 9.64
C ASP A 265 -13.94 -1.09 9.03
N VAL A 266 -14.51 -2.26 8.73
CA VAL A 266 -15.86 -2.40 8.17
C VAL A 266 -16.87 -2.42 9.30
N GLU A 267 -17.75 -1.43 9.30
CA GLU A 267 -18.93 -1.44 10.18
C GLU A 267 -19.83 -2.63 9.83
N PRO A 268 -20.24 -3.43 10.82
CA PRO A 268 -21.14 -4.55 10.57
C PRO A 268 -22.49 -4.03 10.07
N LYS A 269 -22.92 -4.52 8.91
CA LYS A 269 -24.20 -4.14 8.26
C LYS A 269 -25.02 -5.39 7.95
N LYS A 270 -26.35 -5.25 7.83
CA LYS A 270 -27.26 -6.27 7.29
C LYS A 270 -28.08 -5.68 6.16
N ALA A 271 -28.34 -6.51 5.15
CA ALA A 271 -29.27 -6.17 4.10
C ALA A 271 -30.71 -6.35 4.60
N GLU A 272 -31.61 -5.46 4.20
CA GLU A 272 -33.05 -5.56 4.39
C GLU A 272 -33.74 -5.27 3.05
N ILE A 273 -34.80 -6.01 2.73
CA ILE A 273 -35.52 -5.87 1.47
C ILE A 273 -36.72 -4.96 1.67
N ILE A 274 -36.83 -3.96 0.79
CA ILE A 274 -37.98 -3.06 0.71
C ILE A 274 -39.01 -3.75 -0.19
N GLU A 275 -40.02 -4.35 0.43
CA GLU A 275 -41.00 -5.19 -0.27
C GLU A 275 -41.71 -4.45 -1.42
N GLU A 276 -42.03 -3.18 -1.24
CA GLU A 276 -42.70 -2.32 -2.24
C GLU A 276 -41.93 -2.27 -3.56
N ASN A 277 -40.61 -2.16 -3.49
CA ASN A 277 -39.73 -2.01 -4.64
C ASN A 277 -39.32 -3.37 -5.24
N CYS A 278 -39.45 -4.46 -4.49
CA CYS A 278 -38.99 -5.78 -4.92
C CYS A 278 -39.88 -6.35 -6.03
N LYS A 279 -39.30 -6.63 -7.20
CA LYS A 279 -40.01 -7.23 -8.34
C LYS A 279 -39.85 -8.76 -8.45
N GLY A 280 -39.19 -9.42 -7.49
CA GLY A 280 -39.03 -10.87 -7.48
C GLY A 280 -38.17 -11.43 -8.62
N CYS A 281 -37.15 -10.68 -9.09
CA CYS A 281 -36.32 -11.07 -10.23
C CYS A 281 -35.21 -12.10 -9.89
N THR A 282 -35.05 -12.48 -8.62
CA THR A 282 -34.01 -13.38 -8.06
C THR A 282 -32.54 -12.98 -8.25
N ALA A 283 -32.24 -11.84 -8.88
CA ALA A 283 -30.86 -11.42 -9.16
C ALA A 283 -30.00 -11.28 -7.89
N CYS A 284 -30.58 -10.75 -6.82
CA CYS A 284 -29.93 -10.61 -5.52
C CYS A 284 -29.61 -11.97 -4.88
N ALA A 285 -30.54 -12.93 -4.95
CA ALA A 285 -30.35 -14.27 -4.39
C ALA A 285 -29.23 -15.03 -5.12
N ARG A 286 -29.20 -14.98 -6.45
CA ARG A 286 -28.16 -15.64 -7.27
C ARG A 286 -26.75 -15.11 -7.01
N LYS A 287 -26.61 -13.80 -6.74
CA LYS A 287 -25.31 -13.18 -6.46
C LYS A 287 -24.92 -13.18 -4.98
N CYS A 288 -25.78 -13.70 -4.09
CA CYS A 288 -25.47 -13.72 -2.67
C CYS A 288 -24.42 -14.80 -2.37
N PRO A 289 -23.19 -14.45 -1.93
CA PRO A 289 -22.12 -15.44 -1.72
C PRO A 289 -22.40 -16.38 -0.54
N VAL A 290 -23.34 -16.02 0.32
CA VAL A 290 -23.68 -16.75 1.56
C VAL A 290 -25.10 -17.31 1.55
N GLY A 291 -25.83 -17.17 0.43
CA GLY A 291 -27.21 -17.67 0.31
C GLY A 291 -28.16 -17.13 1.39
N ALA A 292 -28.03 -15.85 1.74
CA ALA A 292 -28.82 -15.20 2.78
C ALA A 292 -30.13 -14.58 2.28
N ILE A 293 -30.54 -14.84 1.03
CA ILE A 293 -31.75 -14.26 0.44
C ILE A 293 -32.66 -15.38 -0.03
N GLU A 294 -33.91 -15.37 0.43
CA GLU A 294 -34.95 -16.34 0.10
C GLU A 294 -36.08 -15.69 -0.71
N GLY A 295 -36.84 -16.50 -1.44
CA GLY A 295 -38.00 -16.10 -2.23
C GLY A 295 -37.91 -16.60 -3.68
N ALA A 296 -39.04 -17.06 -4.24
CA ALA A 296 -39.09 -17.58 -5.60
C ALA A 296 -39.21 -16.46 -6.66
N VAL A 297 -39.15 -16.85 -7.93
CA VAL A 297 -39.36 -15.93 -9.04
C VAL A 297 -40.77 -15.35 -8.97
N LYS A 298 -40.91 -14.03 -9.12
CA LYS A 298 -42.14 -13.23 -8.94
C LYS A 298 -42.62 -13.06 -7.49
N GLU A 299 -41.93 -13.63 -6.50
CA GLU A 299 -42.25 -13.41 -5.08
C GLU A 299 -41.39 -12.30 -4.47
N LYS A 300 -41.85 -11.75 -3.34
CA LYS A 300 -41.06 -10.80 -2.56
C LYS A 300 -39.99 -11.58 -1.81
N HIS A 301 -38.73 -11.19 -2.02
CA HIS A 301 -37.64 -11.84 -1.32
C HIS A 301 -37.50 -11.33 0.11
N HIS A 302 -36.90 -12.15 0.97
CA HIS A 302 -36.54 -11.81 2.35
C HIS A 302 -35.05 -12.10 2.62
N VAL A 303 -34.44 -11.39 3.57
CA VAL A 303 -33.04 -11.60 3.96
C VAL A 303 -33.00 -12.36 5.30
N ILE A 304 -32.37 -13.52 5.29
CA ILE A 304 -32.04 -14.28 6.49
C ILE A 304 -30.93 -13.54 7.24
N THR A 305 -31.30 -12.85 8.31
CA THR A 305 -30.38 -11.93 9.01
C THR A 305 -29.17 -12.66 9.60
N GLU A 306 -29.30 -13.92 10.01
CA GLU A 306 -28.25 -14.74 10.62
C GLU A 306 -27.16 -15.10 9.62
N LYS A 307 -27.53 -15.38 8.36
CA LYS A 307 -26.60 -15.73 7.28
C LYS A 307 -26.01 -14.50 6.60
N CYS A 308 -26.69 -13.35 6.67
CA CYS A 308 -26.25 -12.15 5.98
C CYS A 308 -24.94 -11.60 6.58
N VAL A 309 -23.92 -11.41 5.74
CA VAL A 309 -22.59 -10.94 6.17
C VAL A 309 -22.35 -9.46 5.87
N GLY A 310 -23.38 -8.75 5.39
CA GLY A 310 -23.29 -7.31 5.14
C GLY A 310 -22.46 -6.90 3.94
N CYS A 311 -22.12 -7.80 3.02
CA CYS A 311 -21.19 -7.54 1.92
C CYS A 311 -21.65 -6.53 0.85
N GLY A 312 -22.91 -6.10 0.84
CA GLY A 312 -23.42 -5.11 -0.12
C GLY A 312 -23.67 -5.61 -1.55
N ILE A 313 -23.17 -6.78 -1.95
CA ILE A 313 -23.30 -7.30 -3.35
C ILE A 313 -24.76 -7.32 -3.84
N CYS A 314 -25.70 -7.68 -2.96
CA CYS A 314 -27.13 -7.69 -3.28
C CYS A 314 -27.68 -6.28 -3.54
N PHE A 315 -27.25 -5.30 -2.72
CA PHE A 315 -27.61 -3.89 -2.87
C PHE A 315 -27.14 -3.34 -4.22
N ASP A 316 -25.87 -3.55 -4.57
CA ASP A 316 -25.28 -3.08 -5.84
C ASP A 316 -25.92 -3.75 -7.07
N THR A 317 -26.41 -4.97 -6.91
CA THR A 317 -27.03 -5.74 -8.01
C THR A 317 -28.50 -5.36 -8.23
N CYS A 318 -29.17 -4.74 -7.25
CA CYS A 318 -30.60 -4.49 -7.32
C CYS A 318 -30.93 -3.26 -8.18
N LYS A 319 -31.30 -3.50 -9.45
CA LYS A 319 -31.75 -2.45 -10.38
C LYS A 319 -33.01 -1.69 -9.93
N PHE A 320 -33.79 -2.28 -9.02
CA PHE A 320 -35.05 -1.71 -8.53
C PHE A 320 -34.90 -0.95 -7.22
N LYS A 321 -33.68 -0.81 -6.69
CA LYS A 321 -33.41 -0.16 -5.39
C LYS A 321 -34.29 -0.72 -4.26
N ALA A 322 -34.48 -2.04 -4.28
CA ALA A 322 -35.34 -2.76 -3.34
C ALA A 322 -34.58 -3.33 -2.13
N ILE A 323 -33.34 -2.90 -1.91
CA ILE A 323 -32.50 -3.38 -0.81
C ILE A 323 -31.90 -2.16 -0.13
N LYS A 324 -31.87 -2.16 1.20
CA LYS A 324 -31.16 -1.18 2.02
C LYS A 324 -30.14 -1.90 2.92
N MET A 325 -29.05 -1.20 3.26
CA MET A 325 -28.01 -1.72 4.13
C MET A 325 -28.08 -1.00 5.48
N ASN A 326 -28.48 -1.70 6.53
CA ASN A 326 -28.59 -1.15 7.87
C ASN A 326 -27.32 -1.45 8.66
N VAL A 327 -26.75 -0.45 9.32
CA VAL A 327 -25.66 -0.62 10.29
C VAL A 327 -26.20 -1.32 11.53
N ILE A 328 -25.55 -2.39 11.95
CA ILE A 328 -25.78 -3.02 13.24
C ILE A 328 -24.89 -2.25 14.24
N LYS A 329 -25.51 -1.59 15.22
CA LYS A 329 -24.77 -1.04 16.36
C LYS A 329 -24.45 -2.13 17.36
#